data_AF-A0A957RPX8-F1
#
_entry.id   AF-A0A957RPX8-F1
#
_cell.length_a   1.000
_cell.length_b   1.000
_cell.length_c   1.000
_cell.angle_alpha   90.00
_cell.angle_beta   90.00
_cell.angle_gamma   90.00
#
_symmetry.space_group_name_H-M   'P 1'
#
loop_
_entity.id
_entity.type
_entity.pdbx_description
1 polymer ?
#
loop_
_entity_poly.entity_id
_entity_poly.type
_entity_poly.pdbx_seq_one_letter_code
_entity_poly.pdbx_strand_id
1 'polypeptide(L)'
;DGGQTPYQLSAIQAILLLLGLLFTRRRSTEWWLWVAILGVCGVLLSPLSAPLWANVSALAVIQFPWRLLSIMGLAVAIVGAGTATAFPAGAARAIGTGLLVAFVVITQTPRPGETPFLTAADDINLTLAAVNRFEQAEPAYGAGYDDEFLPRWADLAALQSPVPPLPEIAASVRAASAMAPGAGVSVTSEGDAPLALTLSQFYFPGWQVALDGSPPQAAQPDATTGLLSVAVPAGEHTAAFGRTATVPAQAGTILAILGLALLVLVLFFSARRALPMAAAALLAAGLVWIIGAQPAPAQARQASVEFPVAAAPGLDLAGIDAAVTRGQLTIRPRWFVRANQPDLLVEWRLTDAAGNTISALRSAPRFGTWSTATWRPGALM
;
A
#
# COMPACT_ATOMS: atom_id res chain seq x y z
N ASP A 1 -15.34 -26.77 -12.04
CA ASP A 1 -14.79 -26.16 -13.28
C ASP A 1 -13.26 -26.05 -13.29
N GLY A 2 -12.53 -27.08 -12.81
CA GLY A 2 -11.07 -27.05 -12.63
C GLY A 2 -10.22 -27.48 -13.83
N GLY A 3 -10.65 -27.15 -15.05
CA GLY A 3 -10.05 -27.70 -16.29
C GLY A 3 -9.01 -26.83 -16.98
N GLN A 4 -8.94 -25.53 -16.68
CA GLN A 4 -7.91 -24.66 -17.24
C GLN A 4 -7.18 -23.97 -16.09
N THR A 5 -5.91 -24.30 -15.90
CA THR A 5 -5.01 -23.44 -15.14
C THR A 5 -4.87 -22.15 -15.94
N PRO A 6 -5.38 -21.00 -15.46
CA PRO A 6 -5.31 -19.75 -16.22
C PRO A 6 -3.86 -19.25 -16.40
N TYR A 7 -2.92 -19.87 -15.69
CA TYR A 7 -1.50 -19.52 -15.69
C TYR A 7 -0.65 -20.71 -16.16
N GLN A 8 0.29 -20.43 -17.07
CA GLN A 8 1.20 -21.40 -17.67
C GLN A 8 2.57 -20.76 -17.89
N LEU A 9 3.60 -21.58 -18.07
CA LEU A 9 4.91 -21.08 -18.50
C LEU A 9 4.80 -20.46 -19.89
N SER A 10 5.51 -19.35 -20.11
CA SER A 10 5.58 -18.76 -21.45
C SER A 10 6.40 -19.64 -22.40
N ALA A 11 6.14 -19.54 -23.71
CA ALA A 11 6.94 -20.27 -24.70
C ALA A 11 8.44 -19.96 -24.58
N ILE A 12 8.79 -18.73 -24.20
CA ILE A 12 10.17 -18.30 -24.00
C ILE A 12 10.81 -18.99 -22.78
N GLN A 13 10.08 -19.06 -21.66
CA GLN A 13 10.53 -19.79 -20.48
C GLN A 13 10.72 -21.27 -20.80
N ALA A 14 9.82 -21.89 -21.57
CA ALA A 14 9.95 -23.28 -22.00
C ALA A 14 11.17 -23.51 -22.91
N ILE A 15 11.43 -22.61 -23.86
CA ILE A 15 12.62 -22.68 -24.72
C ILE A 15 13.90 -22.54 -23.88
N LEU A 16 13.98 -21.54 -23.00
CA LEU A 16 15.16 -21.34 -22.15
C LEU A 16 15.39 -22.52 -21.21
N LEU A 17 14.31 -23.10 -20.66
CA LEU A 17 14.38 -24.34 -19.89
C LEU A 17 14.97 -25.48 -20.73
N LEU A 18 14.46 -25.70 -21.94
CA LEU A 18 14.94 -26.74 -22.85
C LEU A 18 16.43 -26.53 -23.17
N LEU A 19 16.82 -25.31 -23.52
CA LEU A 19 18.22 -24.96 -23.78
C LEU A 19 19.09 -25.20 -22.53
N GLY A 20 18.59 -24.87 -21.34
CA GLY A 20 19.26 -25.15 -20.08
C GLY A 20 19.46 -26.65 -19.86
N LEU A 21 18.42 -27.46 -20.04
CA LEU A 21 18.48 -28.92 -19.93
C LEU A 21 19.50 -29.52 -20.90
N LEU A 22 19.54 -29.05 -22.14
CA LEU A 22 20.41 -29.58 -23.19
C LEU A 22 21.86 -29.11 -23.07
N PHE A 23 22.09 -27.83 -22.79
CA PHE A 23 23.40 -27.19 -22.97
C PHE A 23 24.14 -26.86 -21.67
N THR A 24 23.58 -27.20 -20.50
CA THR A 24 24.32 -27.09 -19.24
C THR A 24 25.57 -27.97 -19.25
N ARG A 25 26.76 -27.36 -19.20
CA ARG A 25 28.04 -28.08 -19.25
C ARG A 25 28.36 -28.88 -17.99
N ARG A 26 27.95 -28.40 -16.82
CA ARG A 26 28.20 -29.06 -15.52
C ARG A 26 26.89 -29.23 -14.77
N ARG A 27 26.43 -30.49 -14.67
CA ARG A 27 25.21 -30.86 -13.95
C ARG A 27 25.57 -31.30 -12.53
N SER A 28 25.74 -30.33 -11.64
CA SER A 28 26.02 -30.61 -10.23
C SER A 28 24.78 -31.20 -9.53
N THR A 29 24.96 -31.66 -8.28
CA THR A 29 23.85 -32.15 -7.45
C THR A 29 22.76 -31.09 -7.26
N GLU A 30 23.15 -29.83 -7.09
CA GLU A 30 22.23 -28.71 -6.97
C GLU A 30 21.43 -28.50 -8.25
N TRP A 31 22.05 -28.66 -9.42
CA TRP A 31 21.35 -28.58 -10.70
C TRP A 31 20.28 -29.67 -10.82
N TRP A 32 20.61 -30.91 -10.45
CA TRP A 32 19.66 -32.02 -10.45
C TRP A 32 18.54 -31.86 -9.43
N LEU A 33 18.83 -31.25 -8.26
CA LEU A 33 17.80 -30.88 -7.30
C LEU A 33 16.76 -29.94 -7.93
N TRP A 34 17.21 -28.90 -8.64
CA TRP A 34 16.30 -27.97 -9.31
C TRP A 34 15.52 -28.63 -10.46
N VAL A 35 16.12 -29.56 -11.20
CA VAL A 35 15.40 -30.38 -12.19
C VAL A 35 14.35 -31.28 -11.54
N ALA A 36 14.65 -31.87 -10.38
CA ALA A 36 13.70 -32.68 -9.62
C ALA A 36 12.54 -31.81 -9.09
N ILE A 37 12.82 -30.64 -8.52
CA ILE A 37 11.80 -29.68 -8.07
C ILE A 37 10.90 -29.27 -9.24
N LEU A 38 11.49 -28.96 -10.40
CA LEU A 38 10.75 -28.64 -11.62
C LEU A 38 9.82 -29.79 -12.04
N GLY A 39 10.32 -31.03 -12.02
CA GLY A 39 9.54 -32.23 -12.35
C GLY A 39 8.38 -32.45 -11.38
N VAL A 40 8.65 -32.37 -10.06
CA VAL A 40 7.63 -32.51 -9.02
C VAL A 40 6.56 -31.44 -9.15
N CYS A 41 6.94 -30.16 -9.30
CA CYS A 41 5.98 -29.08 -9.51
C CYS A 41 5.16 -29.30 -10.78
N GLY A 42 5.79 -29.72 -11.89
CA GLY A 42 5.11 -30.02 -13.14
C GLY A 42 4.07 -31.15 -13.00
N VAL A 43 4.40 -32.22 -12.27
CA VAL A 43 3.45 -33.31 -11.99
C VAL A 43 2.29 -32.82 -11.12
N LEU A 44 2.58 -32.05 -10.06
CA LEU A 44 1.58 -31.48 -9.15
C LEU A 44 0.69 -30.43 -9.82
N LEU A 45 1.14 -29.79 -10.89
CA LEU A 45 0.35 -28.88 -11.71
C LEU A 45 -0.52 -29.62 -12.74
N SER A 46 -0.16 -30.87 -13.05
CA SER A 46 -0.86 -31.66 -14.07
C SER A 46 -2.10 -32.37 -13.51
N PRO A 47 -3.08 -32.73 -14.37
CA PRO A 47 -4.24 -33.53 -13.98
C PRO A 47 -3.88 -34.89 -13.35
N LEU A 48 -2.67 -35.41 -13.58
CA LEU A 48 -2.19 -36.67 -12.99
C LEU A 48 -2.18 -36.62 -11.46
N SER A 49 -2.00 -35.43 -10.88
CA SER A 49 -2.00 -35.24 -9.43
C SER A 49 -3.37 -34.99 -8.82
N ALA A 50 -4.47 -34.96 -9.61
CA ALA A 50 -5.81 -34.66 -9.09
C ALA A 50 -6.23 -35.54 -7.90
N PRO A 51 -5.95 -36.87 -7.87
CA PRO A 51 -6.24 -37.68 -6.69
C PRO A 51 -5.48 -37.23 -5.44
N LEU A 52 -4.25 -36.74 -5.56
CA LEU A 52 -3.47 -36.25 -4.43
C LEU A 52 -4.10 -34.98 -3.85
N TRP A 53 -4.45 -34.01 -4.69
CA TRP A 53 -5.12 -32.78 -4.26
C TRP A 53 -6.48 -33.05 -3.62
N ALA A 54 -7.22 -34.04 -4.11
CA ALA A 54 -8.54 -34.40 -3.57
C ALA A 54 -8.48 -35.11 -2.20
N ASN A 55 -7.38 -35.79 -1.88
CA ASN A 55 -7.29 -36.66 -0.71
C ASN A 55 -6.34 -36.15 0.40
N VAL A 56 -5.53 -35.13 0.14
CA VAL A 56 -4.59 -34.58 1.13
C VAL A 56 -5.04 -33.20 1.59
N SER A 57 -5.67 -33.14 2.76
CA SER A 57 -6.21 -31.90 3.34
C SER A 57 -5.17 -30.79 3.53
N ALA A 58 -3.90 -31.14 3.79
CA ALA A 58 -2.82 -30.17 3.91
C ALA A 58 -2.59 -29.36 2.63
N LEU A 59 -2.88 -29.93 1.45
CA LEU A 59 -2.74 -29.24 0.16
C LEU A 59 -3.82 -28.16 -0.05
N ALA A 60 -4.92 -28.20 0.69
CA ALA A 60 -5.95 -27.17 0.63
C ALA A 60 -5.43 -25.78 1.03
N VAL A 61 -4.36 -25.71 1.85
CA VAL A 61 -3.71 -24.46 2.24
C VAL A 61 -3.09 -23.73 1.04
N ILE A 62 -2.64 -24.48 0.03
CA ILE A 62 -2.07 -23.89 -1.20
C ILE A 62 -3.18 -23.25 -2.06
N GLN A 63 -4.46 -23.51 -1.75
CA GLN A 63 -5.69 -23.09 -2.45
C GLN A 63 -5.77 -23.56 -3.91
N PHE A 64 -4.72 -23.34 -4.71
CA PHE A 64 -4.67 -23.63 -6.13
C PHE A 64 -3.32 -24.20 -6.58
N PRO A 65 -3.30 -25.23 -7.45
CA PRO A 65 -2.07 -25.83 -7.95
C PRO A 65 -1.12 -24.82 -8.61
N TRP A 66 -1.65 -23.79 -9.31
CA TRP A 66 -0.84 -22.78 -9.99
C TRP A 66 0.03 -21.93 -9.07
N ARG A 67 -0.17 -21.95 -7.73
CA ARG A 67 0.78 -21.35 -6.80
C ARG A 67 2.17 -22.00 -6.86
N LEU A 68 2.25 -23.26 -7.32
CA LEU A 68 3.51 -23.94 -7.57
C LEU A 68 4.30 -23.32 -8.74
N LEU A 69 3.67 -22.49 -9.59
CA LEU A 69 4.38 -21.76 -10.65
C LEU A 69 5.43 -20.79 -10.10
N SER A 70 5.29 -20.28 -8.87
CA SER A 70 6.33 -19.44 -8.24
C SER A 70 7.61 -20.23 -7.98
N ILE A 71 7.48 -21.45 -7.44
CA ILE A 71 8.62 -22.35 -7.20
C ILE A 71 9.16 -22.89 -8.53
N MET A 72 8.27 -23.30 -9.43
CA MET A 72 8.60 -23.79 -10.75
C MET A 72 9.34 -22.73 -11.59
N GLY A 73 8.92 -21.46 -11.52
CA GLY A 73 9.53 -20.35 -12.22
C GLY A 73 10.98 -20.11 -11.79
N LEU A 74 11.27 -20.22 -10.49
CA LEU A 74 12.63 -20.18 -9.98
C LEU A 74 13.47 -21.37 -10.49
N ALA A 75 12.90 -22.58 -10.47
CA ALA A 75 13.56 -23.76 -11.02
C ALA A 75 13.86 -23.62 -12.52
N VAL A 76 12.91 -23.09 -13.30
CA VAL A 76 13.08 -22.74 -14.72
C VAL A 76 14.21 -21.74 -14.92
N ALA A 77 14.27 -20.68 -14.09
CA ALA A 77 15.32 -19.67 -14.19
C ALA A 77 16.71 -20.27 -13.92
N ILE A 78 16.85 -21.11 -12.89
CA ILE A 78 18.14 -21.72 -12.51
C ILE A 78 18.58 -22.76 -13.55
N VAL A 79 17.69 -23.66 -13.96
CA VAL A 79 18.00 -24.67 -14.99
C VAL A 79 18.28 -23.99 -16.32
N GLY A 80 17.45 -23.01 -16.70
CA GLY A 80 17.58 -22.23 -17.94
C GLY A 80 18.86 -21.38 -18.00
N ALA A 81 19.31 -20.82 -16.88
CA ALA A 81 20.60 -20.12 -16.77
C ALA A 81 21.79 -21.02 -17.15
N GLY A 82 21.63 -22.34 -17.04
CA GLY A 82 22.56 -23.33 -17.55
C GLY A 82 22.95 -23.14 -19.03
N THR A 83 22.06 -22.56 -19.85
CA THR A 83 22.34 -22.18 -21.25
C THR A 83 23.57 -21.28 -21.38
N ALA A 84 23.79 -20.37 -20.42
CA ALA A 84 24.95 -19.48 -20.41
C ALA A 84 26.28 -20.25 -20.27
N THR A 85 26.26 -21.45 -19.69
CA THR A 85 27.47 -22.27 -19.52
C THR A 85 27.95 -22.90 -20.84
N ALA A 86 27.08 -22.94 -21.85
CA ALA A 86 27.41 -23.40 -23.20
C ALA A 86 28.42 -22.47 -23.90
N PHE A 87 28.37 -21.17 -23.59
CA PHE A 87 29.31 -20.21 -24.16
C PHE A 87 30.75 -20.48 -23.67
N PRO A 88 31.75 -20.34 -24.56
CA PRO A 88 33.17 -20.39 -24.19
C PRO A 88 33.51 -19.35 -23.11
N ALA A 89 34.46 -19.66 -22.22
CA ALA A 89 34.83 -18.78 -21.11
C ALA A 89 35.36 -17.40 -21.58
N GLY A 90 35.41 -16.44 -20.66
CA GLY A 90 35.90 -15.08 -20.96
C GLY A 90 34.83 -14.19 -21.60
N ALA A 91 35.23 -13.36 -22.56
CA ALA A 91 34.36 -12.35 -23.17
C ALA A 91 33.14 -12.97 -23.88
N ALA A 92 33.29 -14.13 -24.53
CA ALA A 92 32.19 -14.80 -25.22
C ALA A 92 31.06 -15.20 -24.27
N ARG A 93 31.38 -15.70 -23.07
CA ARG A 93 30.37 -15.97 -22.03
C ARG A 93 29.75 -14.69 -21.51
N ALA A 94 30.53 -13.65 -21.24
CA ALA A 94 29.99 -12.39 -20.76
C ALA A 94 29.00 -11.78 -21.77
N ILE A 95 29.37 -11.74 -23.05
CA ILE A 95 28.53 -11.24 -24.14
C ILE A 95 27.30 -12.13 -24.32
N GLY A 96 27.48 -13.46 -24.42
CA GLY A 96 26.38 -14.40 -24.61
C GLY A 96 25.37 -14.37 -23.45
N THR A 97 25.84 -14.32 -22.20
CA THR A 97 24.98 -14.12 -21.02
C THR A 97 24.29 -12.77 -21.08
N GLY A 98 25.00 -11.69 -21.43
CA GLY A 98 24.42 -10.36 -21.57
C GLY A 98 23.29 -10.31 -22.60
N LEU A 99 23.48 -10.98 -23.75
CA LEU A 99 22.45 -11.10 -24.79
C LEU A 99 21.26 -11.95 -24.33
N LEU A 100 21.49 -13.05 -23.60
CA LEU A 100 20.40 -13.85 -23.03
C LEU A 100 19.60 -13.05 -22.00
N VAL A 101 20.27 -12.30 -21.11
CA VAL A 101 19.60 -11.43 -20.13
C VAL A 101 18.83 -10.34 -20.84
N ALA A 102 19.42 -9.67 -21.83
CA ALA A 102 18.73 -8.65 -22.63
C ALA A 102 17.50 -9.23 -23.35
N PHE A 103 17.61 -10.43 -23.92
CA PHE A 103 16.49 -11.14 -24.55
C PHE A 103 15.37 -11.44 -23.54
N VAL A 104 15.70 -11.94 -22.35
CA VAL A 104 14.72 -12.16 -21.27
C VAL A 104 14.06 -10.84 -20.87
N VAL A 105 14.84 -9.78 -20.62
CA VAL A 105 14.31 -8.47 -20.25
C VAL A 105 13.38 -7.93 -21.34
N ILE A 106 13.80 -7.88 -22.60
CA ILE A 106 13.02 -7.33 -23.72
C ILE A 106 11.71 -8.11 -23.93
N THR A 107 11.75 -9.43 -23.78
CA THR A 107 10.59 -10.29 -24.06
C THR A 107 9.66 -10.47 -22.87
N GLN A 108 10.15 -10.32 -21.64
CA GLN A 108 9.33 -10.41 -20.43
C GLN A 108 8.97 -9.03 -19.86
N THR A 109 9.44 -7.92 -20.47
CA THR A 109 9.01 -6.57 -20.11
C THR A 109 7.50 -6.47 -20.32
N PRO A 110 6.72 -6.14 -19.27
CA PRO A 110 5.28 -5.97 -19.41
C PRO A 110 4.97 -4.90 -20.45
N ARG A 111 4.12 -5.23 -21.41
CA ARG A 111 3.64 -4.28 -22.42
C ARG A 111 2.17 -4.01 -22.15
N PRO A 112 1.76 -2.73 -21.98
CA PRO A 112 0.37 -2.39 -21.64
C PRO A 112 -0.67 -3.04 -22.55
N GLY A 113 -0.40 -3.10 -23.87
CA GLY A 113 -1.31 -3.73 -24.84
C GLY A 113 -1.39 -5.26 -24.81
N GLU A 114 -0.43 -5.93 -24.16
CA GLU A 114 -0.42 -7.40 -23.98
C GLU A 114 -1.02 -7.80 -22.62
N THR A 115 -1.34 -6.83 -21.77
CA THR A 115 -1.98 -7.03 -20.46
C THR A 115 -3.35 -6.34 -20.41
N PRO A 116 -4.36 -6.85 -21.14
CA PRO A 116 -5.68 -6.21 -21.24
C PRO A 116 -6.43 -6.14 -19.91
N PHE A 117 -6.05 -6.96 -18.92
CA PHE A 117 -6.61 -6.92 -17.56
C PHE A 117 -5.92 -5.89 -16.64
N LEU A 118 -4.78 -5.34 -17.05
CA LEU A 118 -4.02 -4.31 -16.31
C LEU A 118 -4.15 -2.93 -16.94
N THR A 119 -4.64 -2.84 -18.17
CA THR A 119 -5.08 -1.58 -18.76
C THR A 119 -6.53 -1.38 -18.37
N ALA A 120 -6.75 -0.51 -17.37
CA ALA A 120 -8.07 0.08 -17.23
C ALA A 120 -8.40 0.70 -18.60
N ALA A 121 -9.55 0.35 -19.17
CA ALA A 121 -9.96 0.94 -20.44
C ALA A 121 -9.90 2.47 -20.32
N ASP A 122 -9.47 3.16 -21.38
CA ASP A 122 -9.19 4.61 -21.34
C ASP A 122 -10.43 5.45 -20.95
N ASP A 123 -11.62 4.84 -20.95
CA ASP A 123 -12.89 5.41 -20.52
C ASP A 123 -13.22 5.18 -19.02
N ILE A 124 -12.47 4.31 -18.32
CA ILE A 124 -12.64 4.07 -16.87
C ILE A 124 -11.88 5.13 -16.09
N ASN A 125 -12.59 6.18 -15.70
CA ASN A 125 -12.11 7.12 -14.70
C ASN A 125 -12.24 6.52 -13.29
N LEU A 126 -11.13 6.00 -12.76
CA LEU A 126 -10.98 5.60 -11.35
C LEU A 126 -11.01 6.85 -10.43
N THR A 127 -12.22 7.39 -10.23
CA THR A 127 -12.44 8.50 -9.31
C THR A 127 -12.38 8.01 -7.86
N LEU A 128 -12.03 8.91 -6.92
CA LEU A 128 -12.10 8.60 -5.49
C LEU A 128 -13.51 8.15 -5.08
N ALA A 129 -14.56 8.67 -5.70
CA ALA A 129 -15.93 8.23 -5.47
C ALA A 129 -16.17 6.79 -5.91
N ALA A 130 -15.64 6.38 -7.07
CA ALA A 130 -15.74 5.00 -7.54
C ALA A 130 -15.00 4.02 -6.62
N VAL A 131 -13.79 4.37 -6.19
CA VAL A 131 -13.01 3.57 -5.23
C VAL A 131 -13.77 3.42 -3.90
N ASN A 132 -14.23 4.52 -3.30
CA ASN A 132 -14.96 4.44 -2.02
C ASN A 132 -16.24 3.61 -2.12
N ARG A 133 -16.97 3.65 -3.26
CA ARG A 133 -18.17 2.83 -3.46
C ARG A 133 -17.82 1.35 -3.58
N PHE A 134 -16.72 1.03 -4.27
CA PHE A 134 -16.20 -0.33 -4.36
C PHE A 134 -15.81 -0.87 -2.97
N GLU A 135 -15.06 -0.10 -2.18
CA GLU A 135 -14.69 -0.51 -0.81
C GLU A 135 -15.91 -0.85 0.06
N GLN A 136 -17.05 -0.18 -0.17
CA GLN A 136 -18.27 -0.49 0.56
C GLN A 136 -19.08 -1.65 -0.01
N ALA A 137 -19.14 -1.79 -1.32
CA ALA A 137 -19.87 -2.87 -1.97
C ALA A 137 -19.19 -4.23 -1.73
N GLU A 138 -17.86 -4.26 -1.72
CA GLU A 138 -17.02 -5.47 -1.63
C GLU A 138 -16.28 -5.61 -0.29
N PRO A 139 -16.77 -5.00 0.80
CA PRO A 139 -16.03 -4.70 2.04
C PRO A 139 -14.51 -4.51 1.93
N ALA A 140 -14.03 -3.91 0.83
CA ALA A 140 -12.63 -3.90 0.43
C ALA A 140 -11.85 -2.70 0.99
N TYR A 141 -11.90 -2.50 2.31
CA TYR A 141 -11.33 -1.31 2.97
C TYR A 141 -9.82 -1.16 2.73
N GLY A 142 -9.39 0.04 2.31
CA GLY A 142 -7.99 0.32 2.00
C GLY A 142 -7.54 -0.32 0.69
N ALA A 143 -8.48 -0.61 -0.22
CA ALA A 143 -8.29 -1.40 -1.43
C ALA A 143 -7.70 -2.81 -1.18
N GLY A 144 -7.83 -3.34 0.04
CA GLY A 144 -7.57 -4.75 0.34
C GLY A 144 -8.79 -5.60 -0.01
N TYR A 145 -8.58 -6.89 -0.30
CA TYR A 145 -9.67 -7.86 -0.44
C TYR A 145 -9.79 -8.62 0.89
N ASP A 146 -11.00 -9.04 1.29
CA ASP A 146 -11.24 -9.84 2.50
C ASP A 146 -10.53 -9.34 3.79
N ASP A 147 -10.50 -8.01 4.01
CA ASP A 147 -9.93 -7.38 5.22
C ASP A 147 -8.45 -7.73 5.52
N GLU A 148 -7.71 -8.23 4.52
CA GLU A 148 -6.37 -8.84 4.65
C GLU A 148 -5.31 -7.96 5.35
N PHE A 149 -5.49 -6.63 5.33
CA PHE A 149 -4.54 -5.66 5.86
C PHE A 149 -5.10 -4.78 6.98
N LEU A 150 -6.27 -5.11 7.52
CA LEU A 150 -6.80 -4.38 8.67
C LEU A 150 -5.98 -4.70 9.93
N PRO A 151 -5.71 -3.68 10.77
CA PRO A 151 -5.06 -3.94 12.04
C PRO A 151 -6.01 -4.72 12.95
N ARG A 152 -5.46 -5.55 13.83
CA ARG A 152 -6.21 -6.37 14.79
C ARG A 152 -7.19 -5.63 15.72
N TRP A 153 -7.11 -4.30 15.78
CA TRP A 153 -7.98 -3.46 16.60
C TRP A 153 -9.16 -2.88 15.81
N ALA A 154 -9.11 -2.93 14.48
CA ALA A 154 -10.18 -2.39 13.64
C ALA A 154 -11.49 -3.14 13.89
N ASP A 155 -12.55 -2.38 14.15
CA ASP A 155 -13.91 -2.89 14.27
C ASP A 155 -14.78 -2.25 13.17
N LEU A 156 -14.96 -2.98 12.08
CA LEU A 156 -15.75 -2.50 10.95
C LEU A 156 -17.23 -2.37 11.30
N ALA A 157 -17.76 -3.24 12.15
CA ALA A 157 -19.16 -3.19 12.56
C ALA A 157 -19.43 -1.89 13.33
N ALA A 158 -18.51 -1.49 14.21
CA ALA A 158 -18.59 -0.23 14.93
C ALA A 158 -18.46 1.01 14.02
N LEU A 159 -17.68 0.93 12.95
CA LEU A 159 -17.51 2.02 11.97
C LEU A 159 -18.70 2.20 11.03
N GLN A 160 -19.47 1.13 10.81
CA GLN A 160 -20.64 1.11 9.93
C GLN A 160 -21.97 1.33 10.67
N SER A 161 -22.01 1.07 11.97
CA SER A 161 -23.23 1.20 12.76
C SER A 161 -23.44 2.64 13.25
N PRO A 162 -24.67 3.18 13.18
CA PRO A 162 -24.99 4.47 13.78
C PRO A 162 -24.60 4.54 15.25
N VAL A 163 -24.02 5.66 15.67
CA VAL A 163 -23.56 5.87 17.03
C VAL A 163 -24.78 6.06 17.94
N PRO A 164 -24.86 5.33 19.08
CA PRO A 164 -25.90 5.60 20.07
C PRO A 164 -25.78 7.04 20.61
N PRO A 165 -26.84 7.62 21.21
CA PRO A 165 -26.76 8.96 21.78
C PRO A 165 -25.62 9.09 22.80
N LEU A 166 -24.72 10.04 22.57
CA LEU A 166 -23.59 10.39 23.43
C LEU A 166 -23.68 11.88 23.82
N PRO A 167 -23.08 12.28 24.96
CA PRO A 167 -23.02 13.68 25.36
C PRO A 167 -22.29 14.54 24.33
N GLU A 168 -22.77 15.76 24.13
CA GLU A 168 -22.03 16.77 23.36
C GLU A 168 -20.74 17.16 24.09
N ILE A 169 -19.65 17.33 23.34
CA ILE A 169 -18.36 17.76 23.88
C ILE A 169 -18.15 19.26 23.65
N ALA A 170 -17.66 19.95 24.68
CA ALA A 170 -17.23 21.35 24.60
C ALA A 170 -15.76 21.42 24.17
N ALA A 171 -15.52 21.23 22.87
CA ALA A 171 -14.19 21.32 22.29
C ALA A 171 -14.24 21.88 20.87
N SER A 172 -13.11 22.42 20.41
CA SER A 172 -12.93 22.88 19.04
C SER A 172 -11.57 22.42 18.53
N VAL A 173 -11.49 22.13 17.23
CA VAL A 173 -10.28 21.61 16.60
C VAL A 173 -9.96 22.40 15.35
N ARG A 174 -8.70 22.77 15.20
CA ARG A 174 -8.13 23.35 13.99
C ARG A 174 -7.00 22.45 13.48
N ALA A 175 -7.19 21.90 12.30
CA ALA A 175 -6.21 20.98 11.70
C ALA A 175 -5.40 21.68 10.60
N ALA A 176 -4.07 21.76 10.77
CA ALA A 176 -3.17 22.31 9.76
C ALA A 176 -3.13 21.45 8.48
N SER A 177 -2.79 22.03 7.32
CA SER A 177 -2.86 21.33 6.03
C SER A 177 -1.89 20.17 5.94
N ALA A 178 -2.37 19.08 5.32
CA ALA A 178 -1.79 17.74 5.25
C ALA A 178 -1.45 17.10 6.61
N MET A 179 -2.01 15.92 6.91
CA MET A 179 -1.59 15.03 8.01
C MET A 179 -0.25 14.35 7.68
N ALA A 180 0.70 15.11 7.13
CA ALA A 180 2.06 14.69 6.89
C ALA A 180 2.74 14.37 8.23
N PRO A 181 3.76 13.50 8.26
CA PRO A 181 4.55 13.28 9.47
C PRO A 181 5.01 14.62 10.07
N GLY A 182 4.58 14.92 11.30
CA GLY A 182 4.88 16.20 11.99
C GLY A 182 3.86 17.33 11.80
N ALA A 183 2.78 17.14 11.05
CA ALA A 183 1.70 18.13 10.99
C ALA A 183 0.86 18.09 12.27
N GLY A 184 0.72 19.27 12.90
CA GLY A 184 0.00 19.44 14.15
C GLY A 184 -1.50 19.66 13.97
N VAL A 185 -2.28 19.14 14.90
CA VAL A 185 -3.69 19.45 15.11
C VAL A 185 -3.78 20.29 16.38
N SER A 186 -4.28 21.52 16.27
CA SER A 186 -4.55 22.37 17.42
C SER A 186 -5.94 22.04 17.96
N VAL A 187 -6.02 21.85 19.27
CA VAL A 187 -7.20 21.38 19.99
C VAL A 187 -7.43 22.31 21.17
N THR A 188 -8.63 22.84 21.30
CA THR A 188 -9.05 23.61 22.48
C THR A 188 -10.21 22.86 23.12
N SER A 189 -10.03 22.41 24.36
CA SER A 189 -11.03 21.66 25.12
C SER A 189 -11.40 22.42 26.40
N GLU A 190 -12.69 22.62 26.66
CA GLU A 190 -13.18 23.38 27.82
C GLU A 190 -13.69 22.49 28.96
N GLY A 191 -13.66 21.16 28.80
CA GLY A 191 -14.14 20.21 29.81
C GLY A 191 -13.11 19.84 30.87
N ASP A 192 -13.57 19.35 32.03
CA ASP A 192 -12.69 18.93 33.14
C ASP A 192 -11.99 17.58 32.90
N ALA A 193 -12.44 16.81 31.89
CA ALA A 193 -11.89 15.51 31.52
C ALA A 193 -11.08 15.61 30.22
N PRO A 194 -10.03 14.77 30.05
CA PRO A 194 -9.32 14.69 28.78
C PRO A 194 -10.26 14.34 27.63
N LEU A 195 -10.15 15.10 26.53
CA LEU A 195 -10.83 14.83 25.27
C LEU A 195 -10.17 13.65 24.56
N ALA A 196 -10.94 12.61 24.23
CA ALA A 196 -10.48 11.55 23.34
C ALA A 196 -10.55 12.00 21.87
N LEU A 197 -9.50 12.64 21.37
CA LEU A 197 -9.38 13.02 19.96
C LEU A 197 -9.09 11.78 19.12
N THR A 198 -10.02 11.40 18.25
CA THR A 198 -9.91 10.22 17.39
C THR A 198 -9.81 10.62 15.93
N LEU A 199 -8.78 10.18 15.22
CA LEU A 199 -8.55 10.49 13.82
C LEU A 199 -9.21 9.44 12.92
N SER A 200 -9.69 9.81 11.73
CA SER A 200 -10.16 8.90 10.67
C SER A 200 -9.04 8.06 10.01
N GLN A 201 -8.15 7.51 10.83
CA GLN A 201 -6.96 6.74 10.48
C GLN A 201 -6.92 5.48 11.34
N PHE A 202 -6.83 4.30 10.73
CA PHE A 202 -6.66 3.06 11.49
C PHE A 202 -5.36 3.07 12.31
N TYR A 203 -5.44 2.57 13.54
CA TYR A 203 -4.28 2.44 14.41
C TYR A 203 -3.39 1.25 13.99
N PHE A 204 -2.10 1.52 13.82
CA PHE A 204 -1.04 0.53 13.68
C PHE A 204 0.06 0.77 14.73
N PRO A 205 0.81 -0.25 15.16
CA PRO A 205 1.93 -0.06 16.06
C PRO A 205 2.97 0.91 15.48
N GLY A 206 3.52 1.75 16.35
CA GLY A 206 4.53 2.76 15.98
C GLY A 206 3.96 4.17 15.80
N TRP A 207 2.63 4.38 15.88
CA TRP A 207 2.10 5.74 16.00
C TRP A 207 2.52 6.39 17.33
N GLN A 208 2.96 7.63 17.25
CA GLN A 208 3.34 8.46 18.37
C GLN A 208 2.65 9.82 18.27
N VAL A 209 2.41 10.43 19.42
CA VAL A 209 1.83 11.75 19.56
C VAL A 209 2.66 12.58 20.53
N ALA A 210 3.00 13.80 20.12
CA ALA A 210 3.63 14.81 20.97
C ALA A 210 2.61 15.92 21.23
N LEU A 211 2.32 16.21 22.50
CA LEU A 211 1.49 17.33 22.91
C LEU A 211 2.39 18.52 23.25
N ASP A 212 2.17 19.68 22.63
CA ASP A 212 2.90 20.93 22.88
C ASP A 212 4.42 20.80 22.79
N GLY A 213 4.91 19.94 21.89
CA GLY A 213 6.34 19.68 21.71
C GLY A 213 6.98 18.82 22.80
N SER A 214 6.19 18.23 23.70
CA SER A 214 6.66 17.23 24.66
C SER A 214 7.21 15.97 23.94
N PRO A 215 8.03 15.14 24.63
CA PRO A 215 8.52 13.90 24.06
C PRO A 215 7.38 13.02 23.52
N PRO A 216 7.47 12.51 22.28
CA PRO A 216 6.41 11.71 21.68
C PRO A 216 6.07 10.48 22.54
N GLN A 217 4.79 10.31 22.82
CA GLN A 217 4.23 9.17 23.55
C GLN A 217 3.52 8.23 22.57
N ALA A 218 3.38 6.96 22.93
CA ALA A 218 2.64 6.01 22.10
C ALA A 218 1.16 6.41 22.05
N ALA A 219 0.62 6.55 20.83
CA ALA A 219 -0.82 6.70 20.64
C ALA A 219 -1.53 5.36 20.87
N GLN A 220 -2.85 5.39 21.01
CA GLN A 220 -3.64 4.20 21.33
C GLN A 220 -4.74 3.98 20.28
N PRO A 221 -5.20 2.74 20.06
CA PRO A 221 -6.42 2.50 19.33
C PRO A 221 -7.62 2.96 20.17
N ASP A 222 -8.58 3.63 19.55
CA ASP A 222 -9.91 3.82 20.10
C ASP A 222 -10.52 2.46 20.41
N ALA A 223 -11.08 2.32 21.62
CA ALA A 223 -11.55 1.03 22.13
C ALA A 223 -12.74 0.48 21.34
N THR A 224 -13.49 1.32 20.63
CA THR A 224 -14.68 0.90 19.91
C THR A 224 -14.43 0.67 18.42
N THR A 225 -13.61 1.50 17.79
CA THR A 225 -13.44 1.52 16.32
C THR A 225 -12.08 1.02 15.86
N GLY A 226 -11.07 1.00 16.75
CA GLY A 226 -9.68 0.72 16.38
C GLY A 226 -8.99 1.84 15.61
N LEU A 227 -9.60 3.01 15.53
CA LEU A 227 -9.00 4.20 14.94
C LEU A 227 -7.92 4.80 15.87
N LEU A 228 -7.03 5.59 15.32
CA LEU A 228 -5.95 6.25 16.06
C LEU A 228 -6.54 7.31 17.01
N SER A 229 -6.26 7.19 18.30
CA SER A 229 -6.80 8.05 19.35
C SER A 229 -5.72 8.56 20.31
N VAL A 230 -5.94 9.75 20.85
CA VAL A 230 -5.13 10.38 21.91
C VAL A 230 -6.03 11.10 22.90
N ALA A 231 -5.71 10.98 24.19
CA ALA A 231 -6.31 11.79 25.24
C ALA A 231 -5.61 13.15 25.29
N VAL A 232 -6.32 14.22 24.94
CA VAL A 232 -5.86 15.61 25.02
C VAL A 232 -6.41 16.23 26.31
N PRO A 233 -5.57 16.75 27.22
CA PRO A 233 -6.05 17.40 28.44
C PRO A 233 -6.95 18.62 28.16
N ALA A 234 -7.61 19.10 29.20
CA ALA A 234 -8.35 20.35 29.17
C ALA A 234 -7.42 21.54 28.90
N GLY A 235 -7.87 22.49 28.09
CA GLY A 235 -7.10 23.65 27.66
C GLY A 235 -6.78 23.65 26.17
N GLU A 236 -5.83 24.51 25.80
CA GLU A 236 -5.34 24.64 24.43
C GLU A 236 -4.05 23.84 24.27
N HIS A 237 -4.07 22.88 23.35
CA HIS A 237 -2.97 21.97 23.10
C HIS A 237 -2.76 21.76 21.60
N THR A 238 -1.51 21.54 21.19
CA THR A 238 -1.17 21.11 19.84
C THR A 238 -0.71 19.66 19.85
N ALA A 239 -1.47 18.78 19.19
CA ALA A 239 -1.14 17.37 19.02
C ALA A 239 -0.44 17.14 17.67
N ALA A 240 0.84 16.75 17.72
CA ALA A 240 1.62 16.37 16.55
C ALA A 240 1.74 14.86 16.44
N PHE A 241 1.32 14.30 15.30
CA PHE A 241 1.31 12.85 15.07
C PHE A 241 2.50 12.44 14.18
N GLY A 242 3.09 11.29 14.51
CA GLY A 242 4.18 10.70 13.74
C GLY A 242 4.20 9.19 13.83
N ARG A 243 4.91 8.54 12.91
CA ARG A 243 5.16 7.10 12.97
C ARG A 243 6.64 6.82 13.19
N THR A 244 6.93 5.92 14.11
CA THR A 244 8.26 5.34 14.29
C THR A 244 8.32 3.92 13.73
N ALA A 245 9.53 3.48 13.38
CA ALA A 245 9.78 2.11 12.97
C ALA A 245 9.55 1.16 14.15
N THR A 246 8.73 0.14 13.94
CA THR A 246 8.50 -0.93 14.92
C THR A 246 9.74 -1.82 15.03
N VAL A 247 9.86 -2.59 16.13
CA VAL A 247 10.97 -3.55 16.31
C VAL A 247 11.10 -4.52 15.11
N PRO A 248 10.02 -5.12 14.58
CA PRO A 248 10.12 -5.94 13.37
C PRO A 248 10.60 -5.17 12.13
N ALA A 249 10.17 -3.92 11.95
CA ALA A 249 10.62 -3.09 10.83
C ALA A 249 12.12 -2.76 10.93
N GLN A 250 12.60 -2.45 12.14
CA GLN A 250 14.02 -2.21 12.41
C GLN A 250 14.84 -3.48 12.17
N ALA A 251 14.39 -4.63 12.68
CA ALA A 251 15.05 -5.92 12.47
C ALA A 251 15.11 -6.30 10.98
N GLY A 252 14.01 -6.14 10.25
CA GLY A 252 13.95 -6.37 8.81
C GLY A 252 14.92 -5.47 8.04
N THR A 253 15.02 -4.21 8.42
CA THR A 253 15.98 -3.25 7.83
C THR A 253 17.42 -3.70 8.08
N ILE A 254 17.75 -4.09 9.32
CA ILE A 254 19.09 -4.60 9.68
C ILE A 254 19.42 -5.87 8.89
N LEU A 255 18.51 -6.83 8.82
CA LEU A 255 18.70 -8.08 8.06
C LEU A 255 18.89 -7.82 6.57
N ALA A 256 18.14 -6.88 5.99
CA ALA A 256 18.32 -6.47 4.60
C ALA A 256 19.70 -5.85 4.35
N ILE A 257 20.16 -4.97 5.24
CA ILE A 257 21.51 -4.36 5.17
C ILE A 257 22.59 -5.43 5.29
N LEU A 258 22.47 -6.35 6.25
CA LEU A 258 23.43 -7.43 6.45
C LEU A 258 23.46 -8.40 5.26
N GLY A 259 22.29 -8.75 4.71
CA GLY A 259 22.18 -9.59 3.51
C GLY A 259 22.83 -8.94 2.29
N LEU A 260 22.60 -7.64 2.09
CA LEU A 260 23.25 -6.87 1.03
C LEU A 260 24.77 -6.78 1.23
N ALA A 261 25.22 -6.52 2.45
CA ALA A 261 26.65 -6.46 2.78
C ALA A 261 27.35 -7.81 2.51
N LEU A 262 26.72 -8.92 2.92
CA LEU A 262 27.22 -10.27 2.65
C LEU A 262 27.27 -10.55 1.15
N LEU A 263 26.22 -10.18 0.39
CA LEU A 263 26.20 -10.34 -1.06
C LEU A 263 27.36 -9.57 -1.72
N VAL A 264 27.57 -8.31 -1.35
CA VAL A 264 28.68 -7.48 -1.85
C VAL A 264 30.02 -8.11 -1.51
N LEU A 265 30.18 -8.61 -0.28
CA LEU A 265 31.40 -9.27 0.18
C LEU A 265 31.71 -10.52 -0.64
N VAL A 266 30.71 -11.39 -0.83
CA VAL A 266 30.83 -12.61 -1.65
C VAL A 266 31.18 -12.25 -3.09
N LEU A 267 30.53 -11.26 -3.70
CA LEU A 267 30.83 -10.82 -5.06
C LEU A 267 32.24 -10.20 -5.17
N PHE A 268 32.69 -9.48 -4.15
CA PHE A 268 34.02 -8.88 -4.11
C PHE A 268 35.12 -9.94 -4.06
N PHE A 269 34.93 -11.01 -3.29
CA PHE A 269 35.91 -12.09 -3.18
C PHE A 269 35.81 -13.18 -4.26
N SER A 270 34.66 -13.32 -4.92
CA SER A 270 34.43 -14.37 -5.93
C SER A 270 34.67 -13.93 -7.38
N ALA A 271 34.67 -12.62 -7.68
CA ALA A 271 34.75 -12.13 -9.05
C ALA A 271 36.04 -11.34 -9.36
N ARG A 272 36.50 -11.37 -10.62
CA ARG A 272 37.48 -10.39 -11.12
C ARG A 272 36.85 -8.98 -10.99
N ARG A 273 37.62 -8.02 -10.46
CA ARG A 273 37.24 -6.68 -9.94
C ARG A 273 36.15 -5.86 -10.68
N ALA A 274 35.78 -6.18 -11.92
CA ALA A 274 34.79 -5.47 -12.73
C ALA A 274 33.31 -5.76 -12.36
N LEU A 275 32.97 -6.98 -11.92
CA LEU A 275 31.60 -7.35 -11.54
C LEU A 275 31.05 -6.63 -10.29
N PRO A 276 31.81 -6.48 -9.17
CA PRO A 276 31.31 -5.73 -8.02
C PRO A 276 31.09 -4.24 -8.32
N MET A 277 31.90 -3.65 -9.20
CA MET A 277 31.71 -2.25 -9.63
C MET A 277 30.43 -2.05 -10.46
N ALA A 278 30.13 -2.99 -11.37
CA ALA A 278 28.90 -2.96 -12.14
C ALA A 278 27.66 -3.18 -11.26
N ALA A 279 27.72 -4.11 -10.30
CA ALA A 279 26.65 -4.33 -9.32
C ALA A 279 26.42 -3.11 -8.43
N ALA A 280 27.48 -2.47 -7.94
CA ALA A 280 27.40 -1.25 -7.15
C ALA A 280 26.82 -0.07 -7.96
N ALA A 281 27.19 0.08 -9.23
CA ALA A 281 26.66 1.11 -10.12
C ALA A 281 25.16 0.90 -10.41
N LEU A 282 24.72 -0.35 -10.64
CA LEU A 282 23.31 -0.68 -10.85
C LEU A 282 22.47 -0.48 -9.57
N LEU A 283 23.02 -0.84 -8.40
CA LEU A 283 22.38 -0.57 -7.11
C LEU A 283 22.26 0.94 -6.84
N ALA A 284 23.31 1.70 -7.10
CA ALA A 284 23.29 3.16 -6.95
C ALA A 284 22.28 3.81 -7.91
N ALA A 285 22.21 3.36 -9.17
CA ALA A 285 21.23 3.82 -10.14
C ALA A 285 19.79 3.47 -9.70
N GLY A 286 19.56 2.26 -9.16
CA GLY A 286 18.27 1.86 -8.60
C GLY A 286 17.86 2.70 -7.38
N LEU A 287 18.79 2.97 -6.46
CA LEU A 287 18.58 3.83 -5.30
C LEU A 287 18.28 5.28 -5.70
N VAL A 288 19.03 5.84 -6.65
CA VAL A 288 18.79 7.19 -7.18
C VAL A 288 17.43 7.26 -7.89
N TRP A 289 17.03 6.22 -8.61
CA TRP A 289 15.70 6.17 -9.23
C TRP A 289 14.59 6.10 -8.18
N ILE A 290 14.73 5.27 -7.14
CA ILE A 290 13.75 5.16 -6.04
C ILE A 290 13.64 6.48 -5.26
N ILE A 291 14.76 7.13 -4.95
CA ILE A 291 14.79 8.38 -4.17
C ILE A 291 14.37 9.59 -5.05
N GLY A 292 14.76 9.61 -6.32
CA GLY A 292 14.51 10.72 -7.24
C GLY A 292 13.13 10.71 -7.91
N ALA A 293 12.41 9.58 -7.91
CA ALA A 293 11.13 9.43 -8.60
C ALA A 293 9.89 9.84 -7.79
N GLN A 294 10.03 10.33 -6.56
CA GLN A 294 8.90 10.81 -5.78
C GLN A 294 8.88 12.34 -5.82
N PRO A 295 8.18 12.98 -6.78
CA PRO A 295 7.89 14.40 -6.65
C PRO A 295 7.18 14.60 -5.32
N ALA A 296 7.73 15.44 -4.44
CA ALA A 296 7.03 15.85 -3.25
C ALA A 296 5.64 16.35 -3.69
N PRO A 297 4.54 15.81 -3.11
CA PRO A 297 3.21 16.27 -3.50
C PRO A 297 3.18 17.79 -3.36
N ALA A 298 2.67 18.47 -4.39
CA ALA A 298 2.54 19.92 -4.37
C ALA A 298 1.85 20.32 -3.07
N GLN A 299 2.54 21.12 -2.24
CA GLN A 299 1.97 21.60 -0.99
C GLN A 299 0.68 22.35 -1.31
N ALA A 300 -0.44 21.82 -0.82
CA ALA A 300 -1.73 22.44 -0.95
C ALA A 300 -1.65 23.86 -0.35
N ARG A 301 -2.02 24.88 -1.13
CA ARG A 301 -2.20 26.22 -0.55
C ARG A 301 -3.42 26.16 0.37
N GLN A 302 -3.23 26.47 1.65
CA GLN A 302 -4.35 26.71 2.54
C GLN A 302 -5.13 27.92 2.04
N ALA A 303 -6.45 27.78 1.97
CA ALA A 303 -7.33 28.92 1.83
C ALA A 303 -7.19 29.83 3.07
N SER A 304 -7.32 31.14 2.89
CA SER A 304 -7.28 32.16 3.94
C SER A 304 -8.55 32.17 4.80
N VAL A 305 -9.04 30.99 5.16
CA VAL A 305 -10.24 30.81 5.99
C VAL A 305 -9.79 30.54 7.41
N GLU A 306 -10.33 31.30 8.37
CA GLU A 306 -10.14 30.99 9.78
C GLU A 306 -11.00 29.78 10.16
N PHE A 307 -10.37 28.80 10.81
CA PHE A 307 -11.00 27.58 11.28
C PHE A 307 -10.95 27.53 12.82
N PRO A 308 -11.91 26.86 13.47
CA PRO A 308 -13.01 26.09 12.87
C PRO A 308 -14.19 26.94 12.40
N VAL A 309 -14.99 26.41 11.46
CA VAL A 309 -16.26 26.99 11.02
C VAL A 309 -17.40 26.06 11.43
N ALA A 310 -18.38 26.55 12.20
CA ALA A 310 -19.57 25.77 12.56
C ALA A 310 -20.39 25.46 11.29
N ALA A 311 -20.42 24.19 10.90
CA ALA A 311 -21.05 23.75 9.66
C ALA A 311 -22.48 23.22 9.87
N ALA A 312 -22.72 22.58 11.02
CA ALA A 312 -24.03 22.16 11.49
C ALA A 312 -24.03 22.08 13.04
N PRO A 313 -25.19 21.93 13.70
CA PRO A 313 -25.22 21.71 15.15
C PRO A 313 -24.33 20.54 15.57
N GLY A 314 -23.33 20.82 16.41
CA GLY A 314 -22.36 19.82 16.86
C GLY A 314 -21.38 19.33 15.79
N LEU A 315 -21.23 20.01 14.65
CA LEU A 315 -20.28 19.66 13.58
C LEU A 315 -19.52 20.90 13.11
N ASP A 316 -18.20 20.83 13.20
CA ASP A 316 -17.31 21.87 12.72
C ASP A 316 -16.52 21.42 11.50
N LEU A 317 -16.29 22.36 10.60
CA LEU A 317 -15.24 22.26 9.62
C LEU A 317 -13.92 22.74 10.27
N ALA A 318 -13.03 21.79 10.58
CA ALA A 318 -11.77 22.02 11.28
C ALA A 318 -10.61 22.42 10.35
N GLY A 319 -10.77 22.19 9.05
CA GLY A 319 -9.79 22.56 8.03
C GLY A 319 -10.17 22.08 6.63
N ILE A 320 -9.52 22.62 5.60
CA ILE A 320 -9.65 22.16 4.21
C ILE A 320 -8.25 22.11 3.57
N ASP A 321 -7.91 20.99 2.93
CA ASP A 321 -6.82 20.94 1.95
C ASP A 321 -7.39 21.11 0.54
N ALA A 322 -6.83 22.03 -0.26
CA ALA A 322 -7.24 22.26 -1.64
C ALA A 322 -6.05 22.14 -2.59
N ALA A 323 -6.22 21.40 -3.68
CA ALA A 323 -5.22 21.25 -4.73
C ALA A 323 -5.87 21.34 -6.12
N VAL A 324 -5.22 22.07 -7.03
CA VAL A 324 -5.66 22.17 -8.43
C VAL A 324 -4.70 21.38 -9.31
N THR A 325 -5.21 20.36 -9.99
CA THR A 325 -4.41 19.53 -10.89
C THR A 325 -5.17 19.36 -12.20
N ARG A 326 -4.53 19.72 -13.33
CA ARG A 326 -5.11 19.59 -14.69
C ARG A 326 -6.54 20.18 -14.81
N GLY A 327 -6.78 21.34 -14.20
CA GLY A 327 -8.08 22.01 -14.23
C GLY A 327 -9.14 21.44 -13.29
N GLN A 328 -8.83 20.42 -12.49
CA GLN A 328 -9.71 19.90 -11.44
C GLN A 328 -9.28 20.45 -10.06
N LEU A 329 -10.23 21.04 -9.34
CA LEU A 329 -10.06 21.43 -7.94
C LEU A 329 -10.47 20.25 -7.05
N THR A 330 -9.49 19.68 -6.34
CA THR A 330 -9.73 18.68 -5.30
C THR A 330 -9.72 19.35 -3.94
N ILE A 331 -10.81 19.18 -3.19
CA ILE A 331 -10.93 19.63 -1.80
C ILE A 331 -11.01 18.43 -0.87
N ARG A 332 -10.33 18.51 0.27
CA ARG A 332 -10.38 17.51 1.35
C ARG A 332 -10.74 18.23 2.65
N PRO A 333 -12.04 18.34 2.97
CA PRO A 333 -12.47 18.90 4.24
C PRO A 333 -12.13 17.96 5.39
N ARG A 334 -11.92 18.52 6.58
CA ARG A 334 -11.79 17.79 7.83
C ARG A 334 -12.88 18.22 8.78
N TRP A 335 -13.61 17.26 9.30
CA TRP A 335 -14.77 17.53 10.14
C TRP A 335 -14.48 17.17 11.58
N PHE A 336 -14.67 18.09 12.50
CA PHE A 336 -14.63 17.79 13.92
C PHE A 336 -16.04 17.64 14.47
N VAL A 337 -16.30 16.51 15.12
CA VAL A 337 -17.63 16.11 15.56
C VAL A 337 -17.74 16.37 17.06
N ARG A 338 -18.65 17.25 17.46
CA ARG A 338 -18.96 17.54 18.87
C ARG A 338 -20.17 16.76 19.40
N ALA A 339 -21.14 16.46 18.55
CA ALA A 339 -22.36 15.75 18.93
C ALA A 339 -22.73 14.71 17.87
N ASN A 340 -23.59 13.74 18.24
CA ASN A 340 -24.16 12.80 17.27
C ASN A 340 -24.76 13.55 16.08
N GLN A 341 -24.45 13.09 14.87
CA GLN A 341 -24.94 13.69 13.64
C GLN A 341 -26.05 12.83 13.03
N PRO A 342 -27.08 13.42 12.41
CA PRO A 342 -27.93 12.68 11.48
C PRO A 342 -27.14 12.38 10.19
N ASP A 343 -27.77 11.72 9.21
CA ASP A 343 -27.23 11.68 7.86
C ASP A 343 -27.29 13.06 7.21
N LEU A 344 -26.12 13.61 6.90
CA LEU A 344 -25.96 14.96 6.36
C LEU A 344 -25.53 14.93 4.90
N LEU A 345 -25.96 15.95 4.16
CA LEU A 345 -25.45 16.28 2.83
C LEU A 345 -24.67 17.58 2.92
N VAL A 346 -23.48 17.59 2.34
CA VAL A 346 -22.65 18.80 2.22
C VAL A 346 -22.73 19.31 0.79
N GLU A 347 -22.92 20.63 0.66
CA GLU A 347 -22.87 21.31 -0.64
C GLU A 347 -21.65 22.22 -0.70
N TRP A 348 -20.80 21.98 -1.67
CA TRP A 348 -19.65 22.81 -2.01
C TRP A 348 -19.97 23.61 -3.26
N ARG A 349 -19.81 24.93 -3.21
CA ARG A 349 -19.97 25.81 -4.37
C ARG A 349 -18.67 26.54 -4.64
N LEU A 350 -18.16 26.41 -5.86
CA LEU A 350 -17.08 27.23 -6.39
C LEU A 350 -17.71 28.43 -7.07
N THR A 351 -17.44 29.63 -6.57
CA THR A 351 -17.95 30.88 -7.14
C THR A 351 -16.85 31.70 -7.80
N ASP A 352 -17.21 32.50 -8.79
CA ASP A 352 -16.33 33.54 -9.34
C ASP A 352 -16.30 34.78 -8.42
N ALA A 353 -15.50 35.78 -8.77
CA ALA A 353 -15.40 37.03 -8.01
C ALA A 353 -16.71 37.85 -8.01
N ALA A 354 -17.63 37.59 -8.94
CA ALA A 354 -18.95 38.21 -9.01
C ALA A 354 -20.01 37.42 -8.20
N GLY A 355 -19.64 36.29 -7.60
CA GLY A 355 -20.53 35.43 -6.82
C GLY A 355 -21.32 34.40 -7.65
N ASN A 356 -21.09 34.30 -8.96
CA ASN A 356 -21.74 33.31 -9.79
C ASN A 356 -21.14 31.93 -9.52
N THR A 357 -21.99 30.89 -9.44
CA THR A 357 -21.52 29.52 -9.24
C THR A 357 -20.92 28.98 -10.53
N ILE A 358 -19.61 28.71 -10.51
CA ILE A 358 -18.84 28.07 -11.59
C ILE A 358 -19.07 26.56 -11.57
N SER A 359 -19.09 25.97 -10.37
CA SER A 359 -19.29 24.54 -10.16
C SER A 359 -19.87 24.29 -8.77
N ALA A 360 -20.67 23.25 -8.62
CA ALA A 360 -21.20 22.83 -7.33
C ALA A 360 -21.18 21.30 -7.20
N LEU A 361 -20.94 20.83 -5.98
CA LEU A 361 -21.01 19.43 -5.62
C LEU A 361 -21.85 19.29 -4.37
N ARG A 362 -22.96 18.56 -4.46
CA ARG A 362 -23.76 18.17 -3.31
C ARG A 362 -23.64 16.67 -3.10
N SER A 363 -23.10 16.26 -1.96
CA SER A 363 -22.89 14.84 -1.63
C SER A 363 -22.88 14.68 -0.11
N ALA A 364 -23.31 13.50 0.36
CA ALA A 364 -22.92 13.07 1.70
C ALA A 364 -21.38 12.95 1.78
N PRO A 365 -20.78 13.12 2.97
CA PRO A 365 -19.35 12.94 3.15
C PRO A 365 -18.82 11.62 2.59
N ARG A 366 -17.54 11.62 2.21
CA ARG A 366 -16.88 10.47 1.56
C ARG A 366 -17.64 9.94 0.32
N PHE A 367 -18.22 10.83 -0.46
CA PHE A 367 -18.96 10.50 -1.69
C PHE A 367 -20.22 9.64 -1.45
N GLY A 368 -20.85 9.81 -0.29
CA GLY A 368 -22.08 9.12 0.09
C GLY A 368 -21.91 7.66 0.46
N THR A 369 -20.68 7.24 0.72
CA THR A 369 -20.41 5.89 1.18
C THR A 369 -20.50 5.86 2.71
N TRP A 370 -19.91 6.81 3.42
CA TRP A 370 -19.99 6.82 4.89
C TRP A 370 -21.11 7.71 5.41
N SER A 371 -22.01 7.11 6.18
CA SER A 371 -23.04 7.81 6.96
C SER A 371 -22.37 8.68 8.03
N THR A 372 -22.81 9.94 8.15
CA THR A 372 -22.38 10.82 9.25
C THR A 372 -22.95 10.39 10.60
N ALA A 373 -24.00 9.57 10.60
CA ALA A 373 -24.55 8.99 11.82
C ALA A 373 -23.61 7.98 12.49
N THR A 374 -22.58 7.48 11.79
CA THR A 374 -21.53 6.63 12.38
C THR A 374 -20.41 7.45 13.02
N TRP A 375 -20.44 8.78 12.90
CA TRP A 375 -19.39 9.65 13.42
C TRP A 375 -19.59 9.93 14.90
N ARG A 376 -18.55 9.70 15.70
CA ARG A 376 -18.59 9.85 17.16
C ARG A 376 -18.14 11.24 17.60
N PRO A 377 -18.72 11.81 18.66
CA PRO A 377 -18.13 12.96 19.35
C PRO A 377 -16.65 12.73 19.66
N GLY A 378 -15.81 13.72 19.36
CA GLY A 378 -14.34 13.65 19.49
C GLY A 378 -13.63 13.13 18.24
N ALA A 379 -14.35 12.72 17.20
CA ALA A 379 -13.76 12.31 15.93
C ALA A 379 -13.39 13.52 15.05
N LEU A 380 -12.19 13.44 14.45
CA LEU A 380 -11.73 14.28 13.36
C LEU A 380 -11.74 13.44 12.07
N MET A 381 -12.75 13.67 11.23
CA MET A 381 -13.10 12.88 10.06
C MET A 381 -12.52 13.41 8.75
#